data_AF-A0A7S4CMI6-F1
#
_entry.id   AF-A0A7S4CMI6-F1
#
_cell.length_a   1.000
_cell.length_b   1.000
_cell.length_c   1.000
_cell.angle_alpha   90.00
_cell.angle_beta   90.00
_cell.angle_gamma   90.00
#
_symmetry.space_group_name_H-M   'P 1'
#
loop_
_entity.id
_entity.type
_entity.pdbx_description
1 polymer ?
#
loop_
_entity_poly.entity_id
_entity_poly.type
_entity_poly.pdbx_seq_one_letter_code
_entity_poly.pdbx_strand_id
1 'polypeptide(L)'
;YTQEVANTAWAYATVRVHDEALMAALAQWITQDGFLSLLTSQHAANLAWAYATLGIRHTSVMAALAGRMLRHDFLSMFKAQEVSNTFWAYAKAGIKDDALLTALADRTMQDDFLSTFTGQEV
;
A
#
# COMPACT_ATOMS: atom_id res chain seq x y z
N TYR A 1 2.00 18.35 14.04
CA TYR A 1 0.56 18.14 13.74
C TYR A 1 0.31 17.08 12.67
N THR A 2 0.86 17.15 11.45
CA THR A 2 0.54 16.16 10.38
C THR A 2 1.27 14.82 10.47
N GLN A 3 2.51 14.79 10.98
CA GLN A 3 3.25 13.53 11.18
C GLN A 3 2.68 12.67 12.30
N GLU A 4 2.12 13.28 13.35
CA GLU A 4 1.58 12.56 14.51
C GLU A 4 0.35 11.74 14.12
N VAL A 5 -0.54 12.28 13.28
CA VAL A 5 -1.71 11.55 12.76
C VAL A 5 -1.29 10.38 11.88
N ALA A 6 -0.31 10.59 11.00
CA ALA A 6 0.24 9.51 10.17
C ALA A 6 0.91 8.42 11.01
N ASN A 7 1.68 8.79 12.04
CA ASN A 7 2.34 7.86 12.96
C ASN A 7 1.35 7.12 13.86
N THR A 8 0.25 7.76 14.26
CA THR A 8 -0.83 7.11 15.02
C THR A 8 -1.61 6.13 14.14
N ALA A 9 -2.06 6.56 12.95
CA ALA A 9 -2.71 5.67 11.98
C ALA A 9 -1.79 4.50 11.59
N TRP A 10 -0.49 4.75 11.46
CA TRP A 10 0.54 3.74 11.23
C TRP A 10 0.72 2.78 12.41
N ALA A 11 0.80 3.29 13.65
CA ALA A 11 0.90 2.44 14.84
C ALA A 11 -0.30 1.50 14.95
N TYR A 12 -1.49 2.01 14.62
CA TYR A 12 -2.72 1.23 14.59
C TYR A 12 -2.78 0.20 13.45
N ALA A 13 -2.24 0.51 12.27
CA ALA A 13 -2.15 -0.45 11.15
C ALA A 13 -1.05 -1.51 11.35
N THR A 14 0.02 -1.16 12.07
CA THR A 14 1.18 -2.04 12.33
C THR A 14 0.95 -2.97 13.51
N VAL A 15 0.19 -2.50 14.51
CA VAL A 15 -0.39 -3.37 15.53
C VAL A 15 -1.39 -4.26 14.80
N ARG A 16 -1.04 -5.54 14.61
CA ARG A 16 -1.81 -6.59 13.91
C ARG A 16 -3.14 -6.94 14.61
N VAL A 17 -3.77 -5.97 15.27
CA VAL A 17 -5.10 -6.09 15.83
C VAL A 17 -6.07 -6.01 14.65
N HIS A 18 -6.70 -7.15 14.39
CA HIS A 18 -7.73 -7.35 13.38
C HIS A 18 -9.03 -6.68 13.85
N ASP A 19 -9.02 -5.36 14.02
CA ASP A 19 -10.20 -4.60 14.42
C ASP A 19 -10.84 -3.98 13.18
N GLU A 20 -11.97 -4.56 12.77
CA GLU A 20 -12.73 -4.09 11.60
C GLU A 20 -13.22 -2.64 11.77
N ALA A 21 -13.52 -2.20 12.99
CA ALA A 21 -13.97 -0.83 13.26
C ALA A 21 -12.82 0.18 13.10
N LEU A 22 -11.63 -0.19 13.55
CA LEU A 22 -10.42 0.59 13.32
C LEU A 22 -10.10 0.71 11.82
N MET A 23 -10.23 -0.40 11.07
CA MET A 23 -10.02 -0.39 9.61
C MET A 23 -11.09 0.41 8.88
N ALA A 24 -12.35 0.34 9.30
CA ALA A 24 -13.41 1.19 8.78
C ALA A 24 -13.14 2.68 9.04
N ALA A 25 -12.63 3.02 10.22
CA ALA A 25 -12.23 4.40 10.53
C ALA A 25 -11.07 4.84 9.63
N LEU A 26 -10.00 4.03 9.52
CA LEU A 26 -8.85 4.31 8.65
C LEU A 26 -9.26 4.46 7.19
N ALA A 27 -10.23 3.68 6.71
CA ALA A 27 -10.73 3.76 5.35
C ALA A 27 -11.26 5.16 5.01
N GLN A 28 -11.98 5.79 5.95
CA GLN A 28 -12.49 7.16 5.77
C GLN A 28 -11.34 8.16 5.59
N TRP A 29 -10.27 8.03 6.36
CA TRP A 29 -9.09 8.90 6.24
C TRP A 29 -8.31 8.64 4.96
N ILE A 30 -8.08 7.37 4.59
CA ILE A 30 -7.32 7.01 3.37
C ILE A 30 -8.00 7.51 2.11
N THR A 31 -9.34 7.54 2.09
CA THR A 31 -10.08 8.11 0.95
C THR A 31 -9.99 9.64 0.84
N GLN A 32 -9.35 10.33 1.80
CA GLN A 32 -9.09 11.76 1.73
C GLN A 32 -7.69 12.04 1.18
N ASP A 33 -7.60 12.92 0.18
CA ASP A 33 -6.35 13.23 -0.53
C ASP A 33 -5.24 13.78 0.39
N GLY A 34 -5.63 14.51 1.44
CA GLY A 34 -4.70 15.03 2.44
C GLY A 34 -3.93 13.93 3.19
N PHE A 35 -4.57 12.80 3.48
CA PHE A 35 -3.91 11.69 4.18
C PHE A 35 -2.95 10.92 3.25
N LEU A 36 -3.38 10.64 2.01
CA LEU A 36 -2.56 9.95 1.01
C LEU A 36 -1.25 10.69 0.71
N SER A 37 -1.28 12.01 0.77
CA SER A 37 -0.10 12.86 0.58
C SER A 37 1.00 12.61 1.62
N LEU A 38 0.64 12.14 2.82
CA LEU A 38 1.54 11.92 3.96
C LEU A 38 2.14 10.51 4.00
N LEU A 39 1.65 9.60 3.16
CA LEU A 39 2.13 8.22 3.14
C LEU A 39 3.55 8.17 2.58
N THR A 40 4.34 7.20 3.06
CA THR A 40 5.55 6.73 2.38
C THR A 40 5.19 5.55 1.48
N SER A 41 6.08 5.14 0.58
CA SER A 41 5.90 3.92 -0.23
C SER A 41 5.65 2.69 0.65
N GLN A 42 6.42 2.54 1.73
CA GLN A 42 6.25 1.46 2.71
C GLN A 42 4.88 1.52 3.41
N HIS A 43 4.41 2.71 3.80
CA HIS A 43 3.08 2.84 4.40
C HIS A 43 1.99 2.41 3.43
N ALA A 44 2.06 2.84 2.16
CA ALA A 44 1.07 2.50 1.15
C ALA A 44 1.02 0.99 0.88
N ALA A 45 2.18 0.35 0.74
CA ALA A 45 2.29 -1.10 0.55
C ALA A 45 1.76 -1.89 1.77
N ASN A 46 2.10 -1.47 2.99
CA ASN A 46 1.62 -2.11 4.22
C ASN A 46 0.11 -1.98 4.39
N LEU A 47 -0.46 -0.81 4.05
CA LEU A 47 -1.91 -0.62 4.08
C LEU A 47 -2.60 -1.56 3.08
N ALA A 48 -2.12 -1.61 1.83
CA ALA A 48 -2.67 -2.54 0.84
C ALA A 48 -2.63 -4.00 1.35
N TRP A 49 -1.49 -4.43 1.89
CA TRP A 49 -1.31 -5.77 2.47
C TRP A 49 -2.27 -6.04 3.64
N ALA A 50 -2.45 -5.07 4.55
CA ALA A 50 -3.35 -5.21 5.69
C ALA A 50 -4.82 -5.38 5.24
N TYR A 51 -5.30 -4.52 4.34
CA TYR A 51 -6.67 -4.62 3.81
C TYR A 51 -6.90 -5.92 3.05
N ALA A 52 -5.91 -6.40 2.28
CA ALA A 52 -5.99 -7.68 1.60
C ALA A 52 -6.01 -8.87 2.57
N THR A 53 -5.18 -8.83 3.62
CA THR A 53 -5.06 -9.91 4.62
C THR A 53 -6.34 -10.04 5.45
N LEU A 54 -6.95 -8.92 5.83
CA LEU A 54 -8.17 -8.91 6.62
C LEU A 54 -9.40 -9.35 5.82
N GLY A 55 -9.31 -9.48 4.49
CA GLY A 55 -10.43 -9.87 3.63
C GLY A 55 -11.56 -8.83 3.60
N ILE A 56 -11.34 -7.66 4.20
CA ILE A 56 -12.28 -6.55 4.21
C ILE A 56 -12.26 -5.94 2.81
N ARG A 57 -13.34 -6.16 2.05
CA ARG A 57 -13.49 -5.63 0.68
C ARG A 57 -13.71 -4.12 0.69
N HIS A 58 -12.65 -3.35 0.92
CA HIS A 58 -12.65 -1.89 0.76
C HIS A 58 -12.04 -1.51 -0.58
N THR A 59 -12.79 -1.74 -1.65
CA THR A 59 -12.37 -1.41 -3.02
C THR A 59 -12.05 0.08 -3.18
N SER A 60 -12.72 0.96 -2.43
CA SER A 60 -12.44 2.40 -2.41
C SER A 60 -11.06 2.72 -1.83
N VAL A 61 -10.65 2.04 -0.75
CA VAL A 61 -9.33 2.21 -0.15
C VAL A 61 -8.25 1.72 -1.09
N MET A 62 -8.44 0.54 -1.68
CA MET A 62 -7.48 -0.01 -2.65
C MET A 62 -7.37 0.90 -3.88
N ALA A 63 -8.47 1.42 -4.42
CA ALA A 63 -8.44 2.38 -5.52
C ALA A 63 -7.74 3.70 -5.14
N ALA A 64 -7.96 4.21 -3.92
CA ALA A 64 -7.30 5.41 -3.43
C ALA A 64 -5.77 5.21 -3.29
N LEU A 65 -5.36 4.05 -2.77
CA LEU A 65 -3.94 3.67 -2.69
C LEU A 65 -3.34 3.54 -4.09
N ALA A 66 -4.01 2.86 -5.04
CA ALA A 66 -3.57 2.76 -6.43
C ALA A 66 -3.37 4.14 -7.06
N GLY A 67 -4.32 5.06 -6.88
CA GLY A 67 -4.22 6.43 -7.37
C GLY A 67 -3.01 7.19 -6.82
N ARG A 68 -2.67 7.00 -5.53
CA ARG A 68 -1.45 7.57 -4.94
C ARG A 68 -0.19 6.89 -5.49
N MET A 69 -0.20 5.57 -5.61
CA MET A 69 0.93 4.75 -6.07
C MET A 69 1.29 5.01 -7.53
N LEU A 70 0.31 5.34 -8.38
CA LEU A 70 0.52 5.66 -9.80
C LEU A 70 1.20 7.02 -10.04
N ARG A 71 1.35 7.87 -9.02
CA ARG A 71 2.06 9.15 -9.18
C ARG A 71 3.56 8.86 -9.30
N HIS A 72 4.19 9.34 -10.36
CA HIS A 72 5.57 8.99 -10.71
C HIS A 72 6.58 9.31 -9.59
N ASP A 73 6.44 10.48 -8.97
CA ASP A 73 7.24 10.92 -7.81
C ASP A 73 7.12 9.97 -6.62
N PHE A 74 5.98 9.31 -6.49
CA PHE A 74 5.71 8.36 -5.43
C PHE A 74 6.21 6.95 -5.75
N LEU A 75 5.91 6.46 -6.95
CA LEU A 75 6.31 5.12 -7.41
C LEU A 75 7.83 4.96 -7.45
N SER A 76 8.56 6.02 -7.81
CA SER A 76 10.02 5.99 -7.81
C SER A 76 10.64 5.70 -6.44
N MET A 77 9.89 5.90 -5.35
CA MET A 77 10.33 5.61 -3.98
C MET A 77 10.10 4.16 -3.54
N PHE A 78 9.49 3.32 -4.38
CA PHE A 78 9.28 1.90 -4.06
C PHE A 78 10.59 1.11 -4.22
N LYS A 79 10.86 0.23 -3.26
CA LYS A 79 11.90 -0.82 -3.29
C LYS A 79 11.23 -2.19 -3.56
N ALA A 80 12.05 -3.24 -3.69
CA ALA A 80 11.59 -4.61 -3.95
C ALA A 80 10.44 -5.03 -3.04
N GLN A 81 10.65 -4.92 -1.73
CA GLN A 81 9.67 -5.34 -0.75
C GLN A 81 8.33 -4.62 -0.90
N GLU A 82 8.30 -3.30 -1.15
CA GLU A 82 7.04 -2.57 -1.31
C GLU A 82 6.30 -2.99 -2.59
N VAL A 83 7.02 -3.27 -3.67
CA VAL A 83 6.41 -3.78 -4.91
C VAL A 83 5.86 -5.18 -4.71
N SER A 84 6.64 -6.10 -4.13
CA SER A 84 6.22 -7.48 -3.81
C SER A 84 4.96 -7.48 -2.93
N ASN A 85 4.96 -6.70 -1.85
CA ASN A 85 3.80 -6.59 -0.95
C ASN A 85 2.57 -6.04 -1.66
N THR A 86 2.73 -5.05 -2.53
CA THR A 86 1.62 -4.47 -3.29
C THR A 86 1.06 -5.45 -4.31
N PHE A 87 1.91 -6.15 -5.07
CA PHE A 87 1.48 -7.22 -5.98
C PHE A 87 0.67 -8.29 -5.25
N TRP A 88 1.21 -8.80 -4.14
CA TRP A 88 0.54 -9.83 -3.34
C TRP A 88 -0.80 -9.33 -2.80
N ALA A 89 -0.86 -8.10 -2.30
CA ALA A 89 -2.07 -7.51 -1.74
C ALA A 89 -3.21 -7.43 -2.77
N TYR A 90 -2.93 -6.90 -3.97
CA TYR A 90 -3.95 -6.77 -5.01
C TYR A 90 -4.40 -8.12 -5.55
N ALA A 91 -3.46 -9.07 -5.72
CA ALA A 91 -3.79 -10.44 -6.09
C ALA A 91 -4.67 -11.13 -5.03
N LYS A 92 -4.29 -11.03 -3.75
CA LYS A 92 -5.02 -11.62 -2.62
C LYS A 92 -6.42 -11.03 -2.46
N ALA A 93 -6.57 -9.72 -2.65
CA ALA A 93 -7.86 -9.04 -2.63
C ALA A 93 -8.74 -9.36 -3.85
N GLY A 94 -8.18 -10.00 -4.89
CA GLY A 94 -8.87 -10.26 -6.15
C GLY A 94 -9.20 -8.99 -6.92
N ILE A 95 -8.40 -7.93 -6.75
CA ILE A 95 -8.57 -6.64 -7.41
C ILE A 95 -7.61 -6.58 -8.59
N LYS A 96 -8.18 -6.46 -9.79
CA LYS A 96 -7.43 -6.28 -11.02
C LYS A 96 -7.31 -4.79 -11.33
N ASP A 97 -6.14 -4.23 -11.04
CA ASP A 97 -5.77 -2.86 -11.42
C ASP A 97 -4.62 -2.91 -12.43
N ASP A 98 -4.97 -3.03 -13.71
CA ASP A 98 -3.97 -3.24 -14.78
C ASP A 98 -2.96 -2.10 -14.88
N ALA A 99 -3.37 -0.86 -14.58
CA ALA A 99 -2.50 0.30 -14.60
C ALA A 99 -1.45 0.20 -13.48
N LEU A 100 -1.88 -0.08 -12.26
CA LEU A 100 -0.96 -0.25 -11.12
C LEU A 100 -0.03 -1.44 -11.34
N LEU A 101 -0.56 -2.59 -11.77
CA LEU A 101 0.25 -3.80 -11.98
C LEU A 101 1.30 -3.59 -13.09
N THR A 102 0.95 -2.88 -14.16
CA THR A 102 1.91 -2.52 -15.21
C THR A 102 2.97 -1.57 -14.68
N ALA A 103 2.57 -0.52 -13.95
CA ALA A 103 3.52 0.45 -13.40
C ALA A 103 4.48 -0.18 -12.38
N LEU A 104 4.00 -1.12 -11.56
CA LEU A 104 4.84 -1.89 -10.63
C LEU A 104 5.81 -2.81 -11.39
N ALA A 105 5.37 -3.45 -12.47
CA ALA A 105 6.23 -4.27 -13.33
C ALA A 105 7.31 -3.42 -14.02
N ASP A 106 6.96 -2.25 -14.55
CA ASP A 106 7.93 -1.32 -15.12
C ASP A 106 8.95 -0.87 -14.07
N ARG A 107 8.49 -0.65 -12.83
CA ARG A 107 9.38 -0.30 -11.71
C ARG A 107 10.36 -1.43 -11.38
N THR A 108 9.98 -2.70 -11.50
CA THR A 108 10.89 -3.83 -11.24
C THR A 108 11.91 -4.06 -12.34
N MET A 109 11.64 -3.57 -13.56
CA MET A 109 12.55 -3.68 -14.71
C MET A 109 13.60 -2.56 -14.77
N GLN A 110 13.53 -1.57 -13.89
CA GLN A 110 14.57 -0.54 -13.77
C GLN A 110 15.79 -1.08 -12.98
N ASP A 111 16.99 -0.75 -13.44
CA ASP A 111 18.27 -1.32 -12.98
C ASP A 111 18.42 -1.38 -11.45
N ASP A 112 19.04 -2.48 -10.98
CA ASP A 112 19.37 -2.80 -9.58
C ASP A 112 18.19 -3.12 -8.63
N PHE A 113 16.99 -3.36 -9.17
CA PHE A 113 15.83 -3.73 -8.37
C PHE A 113 15.80 -5.23 -8.01
N LEU A 114 16.09 -6.10 -8.98
CA LEU A 114 16.04 -7.56 -8.83
C LEU A 114 17.11 -8.14 -7.88
N SER A 115 18.21 -7.40 -7.65
CA SER A 115 19.28 -7.78 -6.72
C SER A 115 18.88 -7.66 -5.24
N THR A 116 17.77 -6.96 -4.94
CA THR A 116 17.30 -6.69 -3.58
C THR A 116 16.19 -7.63 -3.08
N PHE A 117 15.76 -8.59 -3.91
CA PHE A 117 14.84 -9.66 -3.50
C PHE A 117 15.55 -10.60 -2.52
N THR A 118 15.35 -10.39 -1.22
CA THR A 118 15.81 -11.34 -0.20
C THR A 118 14.69 -12.34 0.07
N GLY A 119 15.02 -13.63 0.17
CA GLY A 119 14.08 -14.76 0.13
C GLY A 119 13.07 -14.91 1.28
N GLN A 120 12.70 -13.84 1.98
CA GLN A 120 11.60 -13.79 2.96
C GLN A 120 10.24 -13.41 2.35
N GLU A 121 10.14 -13.25 1.03
CA GLU A 121 8.96 -12.68 0.36
C GLU A 121 7.92 -13.71 -0.14
N VAL A 122 7.61 -14.75 0.65
CA VAL A 122 6.43 -15.62 0.41
C VAL A 122 5.63 -15.84 1.68
#